data_AF-A0A659PWA4-F1
#
_entry.id   AF-A0A659PWA4-F1
#
_cell.length_a   1.000
_cell.length_b   1.000
_cell.length_c   1.000
_cell.angle_alpha   90.00
_cell.angle_beta   90.00
_cell.angle_gamma   90.00
#
_symmetry.space_group_name_H-M   'P 1'
#
loop_
_entity.id
_entity.type
_entity.pdbx_description
1 polymer ?
#
loop_
_entity_poly.entity_id
_entity_poly.type
_entity_poly.pdbx_seq_one_letter_code
_entity_poly.pdbx_strand_id
1 'polypeptide(L)'
;MISSPEPLHAGHILTPFCCGVDSMDNWLKQRAMKNQTTGASRTFVCCGSDSSVLAYYSLASSAVTTNTAPGRFRRNMPDPIPIVVLG
;
A
#
# COMPACT_ATOMS: atom_id res chain seq x y z
N MET A 1 -8.20 -9.90 19.13
CA MET A 1 -7.25 -10.74 18.37
C MET A 1 -7.09 -10.10 17.01
N ILE A 2 -5.86 -10.01 16.47
CA ILE A 2 -5.58 -9.41 15.16
C ILE A 2 -5.37 -10.52 14.13
N SER A 3 -5.93 -10.37 12.92
CA SER A 3 -5.73 -11.31 11.82
C SER A 3 -4.34 -11.17 11.19
N SER A 4 -3.93 -12.20 10.44
CA SER A 4 -2.81 -12.09 9.51
C SER A 4 -3.13 -11.08 8.39
N PRO A 5 -2.12 -10.43 7.78
CA PRO A 5 -2.33 -9.53 6.65
C PRO A 5 -3.03 -10.25 5.49
N GLU A 6 -4.10 -9.64 4.97
CA GLU A 6 -4.84 -10.16 3.82
C GLU A 6 -5.17 -9.04 2.82
N PRO A 7 -5.42 -9.35 1.53
CA PRO A 7 -5.78 -8.35 0.53
C PRO A 7 -7.04 -7.57 0.94
N LEU A 8 -7.02 -6.25 0.81
CA LEU A 8 -8.17 -5.40 1.09
C LEU A 8 -9.37 -5.82 0.24
N HIS A 9 -10.57 -5.93 0.80
CA HIS A 9 -11.78 -6.19 0.04
C HIS A 9 -13.00 -5.49 0.64
N ALA A 10 -14.14 -5.56 -0.05
CA ALA A 10 -15.37 -4.85 0.33
C ALA A 10 -15.99 -5.28 1.68
N GLY A 11 -15.47 -6.34 2.32
CA GLY A 11 -15.94 -6.82 3.62
C GLY A 11 -15.22 -6.19 4.81
N HIS A 12 -14.15 -5.42 4.56
CA HIS A 12 -13.39 -4.73 5.61
C HIS A 12 -14.07 -3.42 6.02
N ILE A 13 -14.08 -3.15 7.33
CA ILE A 13 -14.65 -1.93 7.89
C ILE A 13 -13.53 -0.90 8.07
N LEU A 14 -13.55 0.14 7.21
CA LEU A 14 -12.50 1.17 7.16
C LEU A 14 -12.84 2.43 7.96
N THR A 15 -14.12 2.70 8.19
CA THR A 15 -14.60 3.93 8.85
C THR A 15 -13.90 4.26 10.18
N PRO A 16 -13.70 3.30 11.11
CA PRO A 16 -13.07 3.58 12.41
C PRO A 16 -11.54 3.66 12.35
N PHE A 17 -10.91 3.35 11.21
CA PHE A 17 -9.45 3.35 11.10
C PHE A 17 -8.87 4.74 11.42
N CYS A 18 -7.82 4.77 12.24
CA CYS A 18 -7.09 5.97 12.63
C CYS A 18 -5.66 5.59 13.01
N CYS A 19 -4.67 5.93 12.18
CA CYS A 19 -3.24 5.75 12.49
C CYS A 19 -2.59 7.04 13.03
N GLY A 20 -3.35 8.12 13.16
CA GLY A 20 -2.87 9.44 13.61
C GLY A 20 -2.25 10.27 12.48
N VAL A 21 -2.32 9.81 11.23
CA VAL A 21 -1.86 10.53 10.04
C VAL A 21 -3.04 10.69 9.09
N ASP A 22 -3.67 11.87 9.10
CA ASP A 22 -4.91 12.15 8.35
C ASP A 22 -4.82 11.79 6.86
N SER A 23 -3.67 12.02 6.22
CA SER A 23 -3.49 11.71 4.81
C SER A 23 -3.56 10.20 4.53
N MET A 24 -3.02 9.38 5.43
CA MET A 24 -3.06 7.91 5.34
C MET A 24 -4.47 7.39 5.65
N ASP A 25 -5.10 7.91 6.71
CA ASP A 25 -6.46 7.53 7.09
C ASP A 25 -7.47 7.82 5.97
N ASN A 26 -7.39 9.03 5.39
CA ASN A 26 -8.27 9.43 4.30
C ASN A 26 -7.97 8.65 3.01
N TRP A 27 -6.69 8.36 2.73
CA TRP A 27 -6.33 7.57 1.55
C TRP A 27 -6.89 6.15 1.64
N LEU A 28 -6.77 5.49 2.80
CA LEU A 28 -7.34 4.16 3.01
C LEU A 28 -8.85 4.17 2.78
N LYS A 29 -9.56 5.11 3.41
CA LYS A 29 -11.03 5.20 3.37
C LYS A 29 -11.59 5.57 1.99
N GLN A 30 -10.87 6.37 1.21
CA GLN A 30 -11.40 6.96 -0.03
C GLN A 30 -10.78 6.42 -1.32
N ARG A 31 -9.55 5.89 -1.27
CA ARG A 31 -8.76 5.59 -2.48
C ARG A 31 -8.30 4.13 -2.57
N ALA A 32 -7.98 3.49 -1.45
CA ALA A 32 -7.33 2.17 -1.46
C ALA A 32 -8.10 1.11 -2.26
N MET A 33 -9.43 1.00 -2.08
CA MET A 33 -10.25 0.05 -2.83
C MET A 33 -10.25 0.34 -4.34
N LYS A 34 -10.41 1.60 -4.74
CA LYS A 34 -10.37 2.00 -6.15
C LYS A 34 -9.01 1.68 -6.77
N ASN A 35 -7.93 1.96 -6.05
CA ASN A 35 -6.58 1.66 -6.51
C ASN A 35 -6.34 0.16 -6.67
N GLN A 36 -6.89 -0.66 -5.76
CA GLN A 36 -6.82 -2.10 -5.88
C GLN A 36 -7.57 -2.63 -7.10
N THR A 37 -8.79 -2.16 -7.33
CA THR A 37 -9.58 -2.57 -8.51
C THR A 37 -8.94 -2.14 -9.82
N THR A 38 -8.33 -0.96 -9.86
CA THR A 38 -7.68 -0.44 -11.08
C THR A 38 -6.24 -0.93 -11.27
N GLY A 39 -5.68 -1.64 -10.29
CA GLY A 39 -4.29 -2.10 -10.32
C GLY A 39 -3.24 -1.03 -10.07
N ALA A 40 -3.64 0.18 -9.62
CA ALA A 40 -2.72 1.26 -9.29
C ALA A 40 -1.87 0.93 -8.05
N SER A 41 -2.44 0.21 -7.08
CA SER A 41 -1.71 -0.34 -5.93
C SER A 41 -2.42 -1.57 -5.38
N ARG A 42 -1.69 -2.46 -4.69
CA ARG A 42 -2.28 -3.56 -3.91
C ARG A 42 -2.17 -3.24 -2.43
N THR A 43 -3.31 -3.28 -1.74
CA THR A 43 -3.39 -2.94 -0.31
C THR A 43 -3.64 -4.20 0.50
N PHE A 44 -2.92 -4.36 1.59
CA PHE A 44 -3.09 -5.46 2.54
C PHE A 44 -3.45 -4.88 3.90
N VAL A 45 -4.33 -5.55 4.62
CA VAL A 45 -4.85 -5.10 5.91
C VAL A 45 -4.77 -6.20 6.95
N CYS A 46 -4.62 -5.81 8.21
CA CYS A 46 -4.86 -6.66 9.37
C CYS A 46 -6.11 -6.17 10.08
N CYS A 47 -6.98 -7.10 10.48
CA CYS A 47 -8.30 -6.80 11.01
C CYS A 47 -8.47 -7.26 12.45
N GLY A 48 -9.35 -6.57 13.18
CA GLY A 48 -9.93 -7.05 14.43
C GLY A 48 -10.97 -8.16 14.20
N SER A 49 -11.55 -8.65 15.29
CA SER A 49 -12.57 -9.71 15.24
C SER A 49 -13.88 -9.30 14.55
N ASP A 50 -14.13 -8.00 14.42
CA ASP A 50 -15.31 -7.38 13.81
C ASP A 50 -15.06 -6.92 12.36
N SER A 51 -13.96 -7.36 11.74
CA SER A 51 -13.49 -6.91 10.42
C SER A 51 -13.10 -5.43 10.35
N SER A 52 -12.96 -4.75 11.50
CA SER A 52 -12.36 -3.41 11.54
C SER A 52 -10.89 -3.47 11.17
N VAL A 53 -10.46 -2.63 10.23
CA VAL A 53 -9.04 -2.54 9.87
C VAL A 53 -8.29 -1.86 11.01
N LEU A 54 -7.20 -2.50 11.45
CA LEU A 54 -6.32 -2.02 12.51
C LEU A 54 -4.96 -1.56 11.99
N ALA A 55 -4.52 -2.13 10.87
CA ALA A 55 -3.28 -1.76 10.19
C ALA A 55 -3.41 -2.02 8.68
N TYR A 56 -2.65 -1.28 7.87
CA TYR A 56 -2.54 -1.55 6.44
C TYR A 56 -1.16 -1.20 5.91
N TYR A 57 -0.83 -1.74 4.74
CA TYR A 57 0.22 -1.23 3.87
C TYR A 57 -0.19 -1.39 2.41
N SER A 58 0.44 -0.62 1.52
CA SER A 58 0.16 -0.62 0.08
C SER A 58 1.43 -0.75 -0.74
N LEU A 59 1.35 -1.50 -1.84
CA LEU A 59 2.44 -1.72 -2.80
C LEU A 59 2.03 -1.23 -4.18
N ALA A 60 2.85 -0.39 -4.81
CA ALA A 60 2.61 0.11 -6.17
C ALA A 60 3.85 -0.09 -7.05
N SER A 61 3.65 -0.55 -8.29
CA SER A 61 4.73 -0.62 -9.29
C SER A 61 5.15 0.78 -9.71
N SER A 62 6.45 1.04 -9.77
CA SER A 62 7.01 2.31 -10.22
C SER A 62 8.37 2.10 -10.89
N ALA A 63 9.00 3.18 -11.33
CA ALA A 63 10.35 3.15 -11.87
C ALA A 63 11.14 4.38 -11.43
N VAL A 64 12.45 4.21 -11.23
CA VAL A 64 13.39 5.28 -10.85
C VAL A 64 14.43 5.44 -11.94
N THR A 65 14.69 6.67 -12.37
CA THR A 65 15.77 6.96 -13.33
C THR A 65 17.12 6.54 -12.78
N THR A 66 17.94 5.88 -13.59
CA THR A 66 19.26 5.38 -13.12
C THR A 66 20.15 6.48 -12.53
N ASN A 67 20.08 7.71 -13.06
CA ASN A 67 20.88 8.86 -12.59
C ASN A 67 20.51 9.35 -11.19
N THR A 68 19.30 9.08 -10.69
CA THR A 68 18.86 9.49 -9.35
C THR A 68 19.05 8.38 -8.32
N ALA A 69 19.49 7.18 -8.74
CA ALA A 69 19.65 6.02 -7.88
C ALA A 69 21.08 5.89 -7.32
N PRO A 70 21.25 5.46 -6.06
CA PRO A 70 22.57 5.15 -5.50
C PRO A 70 23.33 4.14 -6.38
N GLY A 71 24.66 4.29 -6.51
CA GLY A 71 25.47 3.49 -7.42
C GLY A 71 25.30 1.96 -7.26
N ARG A 72 25.15 1.48 -6.02
CA ARG A 72 24.88 0.06 -5.73
C ARG A 72 23.52 -0.43 -6.25
N PHE A 73 22.52 0.45 -6.27
CA PHE A 73 21.14 0.13 -6.64
C PHE A 73 20.95 0.08 -8.16
N ARG A 74 21.71 0.89 -8.91
CA ARG A 74 21.63 0.94 -10.38
C ARG A 74 22.57 -0.01 -11.12
N ARG A 75 23.51 -0.65 -10.44
CA ARG A 75 24.51 -1.53 -11.09
C ARG A 75 23.79 -2.71 -11.75
N ASN A 76 23.98 -2.88 -13.06
CA ASN A 76 23.35 -3.92 -13.90
C ASN A 76 21.81 -3.89 -13.96
N MET A 77 21.18 -2.76 -13.61
CA MET A 77 19.73 -2.59 -13.75
C MET A 77 19.37 -1.90 -15.07
N PRO A 78 18.17 -2.15 -15.62
CA PRO A 78 17.67 -1.42 -16.78
C PRO A 78 17.36 0.04 -16.44
N ASP A 79 17.18 0.88 -17.47
CA ASP A 79 16.77 2.27 -17.34
C ASP A 79 15.39 2.48 -17.99
N PRO A 80 14.36 2.90 -17.24
CA PRO A 80 14.37 3.17 -15.80
C PRO A 80 14.38 1.88 -14.96
N ILE A 81 14.87 1.98 -13.71
CA ILE A 81 14.98 0.87 -12.77
C ILE A 81 13.58 0.52 -12.23
N PRO A 82 13.04 -0.69 -12.46
CA PRO A 82 11.76 -1.11 -11.90
C PRO A 82 11.84 -1.22 -10.39
N ILE A 83 10.84 -0.66 -9.70
CA ILE A 83 10.74 -0.70 -8.24
C ILE A 83 9.30 -0.99 -7.80
N VAL A 84 9.16 -1.32 -6.52
CA VAL A 84 7.88 -1.30 -5.82
C VAL A 84 7.96 -0.25 -4.72
N VAL A 85 7.00 0.68 -4.71
CA VAL A 85 6.85 1.67 -3.66
C VAL A 85 5.99 1.08 -2.55
N LEU A 86 6.45 1.21 -1.31
CA LEU A 86 5.69 0.93 -0.10
C LEU A 86 5.06 2.24 0.40
N GLY A 87 3.76 2.22 0.69
CA GLY A 87 3.02 3.36 1.23
C GLY A 87 1.94 2.97 2.23
#